data_AF-A0A1I7A535-F1
#
_entry.id   AF-A0A1I7A535-F1
#
_cell.length_a   1.000
_cell.length_b   1.000
_cell.length_c   1.000
_cell.angle_alpha   90.00
_cell.angle_beta   90.00
_cell.angle_gamma   90.00
#
_symmetry.space_group_name_H-M   'P 1'
#
loop_
_entity.id
_entity.type
_entity.pdbx_description
1 polymer ?
#
loop_
_entity_poly.entity_id
_entity_poly.type
_entity_poly.pdbx_seq_one_letter_code
_entity_poly.pdbx_strand_id
1 'polypeptide(L)'
;MSFTLNIETDFPPQEVIEAIRSALEHEKHVTRYKIKRYSTICNEFEKKFGLNSAELQKHFENGEITDKSDFFDWYAAKRELDHWNKRLEILSGVSF
;
A
#
# COMPACT_ATOMS: atom_id res chain seq x y z
N MET A 1 -1.51 23.39 3.70
CA MET A 1 -2.42 22.99 4.80
C MET A 1 -1.59 22.90 6.06
N SER A 2 -2.01 23.51 7.16
CA SER A 2 -1.37 23.31 8.47
C SER A 2 -2.15 22.25 9.24
N PHE A 3 -1.47 21.17 9.63
CA PHE A 3 -2.00 20.12 10.50
C PHE A 3 -1.17 20.13 11.79
N THR A 4 -1.82 20.17 12.94
CA THR A 4 -1.16 20.16 14.25
C THR A 4 -1.28 18.76 14.86
N LEU A 5 -0.14 18.16 15.20
CA LEU A 5 -0.09 16.93 15.98
C LEU A 5 0.20 17.28 17.43
N ASN A 6 -0.79 17.13 18.30
CA ASN A 6 -0.62 17.32 19.74
C ASN A 6 -0.01 16.05 20.33
N ILE A 7 1.10 16.18 21.06
CA ILE A 7 1.77 15.07 21.73
C ILE A 7 1.75 15.35 23.23
N GLU A 8 0.99 14.54 23.97
CA GLU A 8 0.87 14.62 25.43
C GLU A 8 1.72 13.51 26.04
N THR A 9 2.81 13.88 26.70
CA THR A 9 3.78 12.93 27.24
C THR A 9 4.65 13.57 28.32
N ASP A 10 5.05 12.78 29.31
CA ASP A 10 5.96 13.19 30.39
C ASP A 10 7.45 12.92 30.04
N PHE A 11 7.72 12.38 28.85
CA PHE A 11 9.08 12.05 28.41
C PHE A 11 9.82 13.25 27.79
N PRO A 12 11.17 13.24 27.80
CA PRO A 12 11.96 14.28 27.14
C PRO A 12 11.62 14.42 25.64
N PRO A 13 11.52 15.65 25.10
CA PRO A 13 11.17 15.86 23.69
C PRO A 13 12.05 15.10 22.69
N GLN A 14 13.34 14.94 22.99
CA GLN A 14 14.29 14.19 22.16
C GLN A 14 13.89 12.72 22.03
N GLU A 15 13.59 12.05 23.15
CA GLU A 15 13.19 10.63 23.18
C GLU A 15 11.87 10.42 22.43
N VAL A 16 10.93 11.35 22.59
CA VAL A 16 9.64 11.35 21.91
C VAL A 16 9.83 11.48 20.38
N ILE A 17 10.67 12.41 19.93
CA ILE A 17 10.98 12.59 18.50
C ILE A 17 11.63 11.34 17.93
N GLU A 18 12.59 10.74 18.65
CA GLU A 18 13.27 9.52 18.20
C GLU A 18 12.32 8.33 18.11
N ALA A 19 11.41 8.18 19.09
CA ALA A 19 10.38 7.15 19.06
C ALA A 19 9.44 7.31 17.86
N ILE A 20 8.95 8.53 17.60
CA ILE A 20 8.06 8.81 16.46
C ILE A 20 8.80 8.59 15.14
N ARG A 21 10.06 9.03 15.03
CA ARG A 21 10.90 8.80 13.84
C ARG A 21 11.10 7.31 13.59
N SER A 22 11.45 6.55 14.62
CA SER A 22 11.63 5.10 14.53
C SER A 22 10.35 4.40 14.07
N ALA A 23 9.20 4.77 14.64
CA ALA A 23 7.90 4.23 14.24
C ALA A 23 7.57 4.53 12.77
N LEU A 24 7.84 5.76 12.31
CA LEU A 24 7.60 6.13 10.91
C LEU A 24 8.53 5.41 9.93
N GLU A 25 9.81 5.23 10.26
CA GLU A 25 10.74 4.48 9.42
C GLU A 25 10.39 2.98 9.39
N HIS A 26 9.98 2.41 10.53
CA HIS A 26 9.46 1.05 10.58
C HIS A 26 8.23 0.88 9.68
N GLU A 27 7.28 1.81 9.75
CA GLU A 27 6.07 1.76 8.95
C GLU A 27 6.36 1.89 7.44
N LYS A 28 7.31 2.76 7.05
CA LYS A 28 7.80 2.83 5.66
C LYS A 28 8.39 1.48 5.21
N HIS A 29 9.16 0.82 6.07
CA HIS A 29 9.73 -0.49 5.77
C HIS A 29 8.64 -1.55 5.57
N VAL A 30 7.68 -1.67 6.49
CA VAL A 30 6.54 -2.59 6.40
C VAL A 30 5.72 -2.31 5.13
N THR A 31 5.45 -1.04 4.83
CA THR A 31 4.69 -0.63 3.65
C THR A 31 5.40 -1.05 2.35
N ARG A 32 6.72 -0.84 2.23
CA ARG A 32 7.50 -1.28 1.07
C ARG A 32 7.46 -2.80 0.88
N TYR A 33 7.53 -3.56 1.98
CA TYR A 33 7.39 -5.01 1.93
C TYR A 33 6.01 -5.43 1.40
N LYS A 34 4.93 -4.79 1.89
CA LYS A 34 3.55 -5.05 1.43
C LYS A 34 3.38 -4.73 -0.06
N ILE A 35 3.88 -3.57 -0.52
CA ILE A 35 3.88 -3.19 -1.94
C ILE A 35 4.57 -4.26 -2.78
N LYS A 36 5.78 -4.68 -2.38
CA LYS A 36 6.51 -5.72 -3.11
C LYS A 36 5.71 -7.02 -3.20
N ARG A 37 5.12 -7.47 -2.09
CA ARG A 37 4.30 -8.69 -2.05
C ARG A 37 3.11 -8.61 -3.00
N TYR A 38 2.30 -7.56 -2.91
CA TYR A 38 1.09 -7.45 -3.74
C TYR A 38 1.41 -7.14 -5.21
N SER A 39 2.51 -6.42 -5.49
CA SER A 39 3.01 -6.28 -6.86
C SER A 39 3.40 -7.63 -7.46
N THR A 40 4.06 -8.51 -6.71
CA THR A 40 4.38 -9.86 -7.21
C THR A 40 3.12 -10.64 -7.55
N ILE A 41 2.11 -10.63 -6.67
CA ILE A 41 0.83 -11.31 -6.92
C ILE A 41 0.16 -10.75 -8.17
N CYS A 42 0.07 -9.42 -8.30
CA CYS A 42 -0.51 -8.78 -9.49
C CYS A 42 0.24 -9.20 -10.76
N ASN A 43 1.58 -9.16 -10.74
CA ASN A 43 2.40 -9.55 -11.89
C ASN A 43 2.23 -11.03 -12.29
N GLU A 44 1.98 -11.92 -11.33
CA GLU A 44 1.70 -13.34 -11.60
C GLU A 44 0.36 -13.51 -12.33
N PHE A 45 -0.68 -12.79 -11.90
CA PHE A 45 -1.96 -12.78 -12.60
C PHE A 45 -1.89 -12.13 -13.98
N GLU A 46 -1.16 -11.03 -14.13
CA GLU A 46 -0.94 -10.39 -15.43
C GLU A 46 -0.29 -11.36 -16.43
N LYS A 47 0.72 -12.12 -15.97
CA LYS A 47 1.34 -13.18 -16.77
C LYS A 47 0.38 -14.32 -17.08
N LYS A 48 -0.43 -14.75 -16.11
CA LYS A 48 -1.40 -15.85 -16.25
C LYS A 48 -2.47 -15.53 -17.30
N PHE A 49 -2.97 -14.29 -17.30
CA PHE A 49 -4.02 -13.85 -18.22
C PHE A 49 -3.51 -13.19 -19.50
N GLY A 50 -2.22 -12.83 -19.57
CA GLY A 50 -1.64 -12.12 -20.72
C GLY A 50 -2.12 -10.68 -20.84
N LEU A 51 -2.59 -10.09 -19.75
CA LEU A 51 -3.20 -8.77 -19.68
C LEU A 51 -2.50 -7.96 -18.59
N ASN A 52 -2.34 -6.65 -18.80
CA ASN A 52 -1.86 -5.78 -17.72
C ASN A 52 -2.98 -5.47 -16.71
N SER A 53 -2.63 -4.95 -15.53
CA SER A 53 -3.61 -4.64 -14.47
C SER A 53 -4.76 -3.72 -14.92
N ALA A 54 -4.52 -2.79 -15.85
CA ALA A 54 -5.57 -1.88 -16.33
C ALA A 54 -6.56 -2.60 -17.26
N GLU A 55 -6.07 -3.52 -18.08
CA GLU A 55 -6.90 -4.40 -18.92
C GLU A 55 -7.72 -5.36 -18.04
N LEU A 56 -7.06 -6.04 -17.09
CA LEU A 56 -7.74 -6.92 -16.12
C LEU A 56 -8.85 -6.18 -15.36
N GLN A 57 -8.60 -4.94 -14.97
CA GLN A 57 -9.59 -4.12 -14.28
C GLN A 57 -10.81 -3.83 -15.18
N LYS A 58 -10.59 -3.45 -16.44
CA LYS A 58 -11.68 -3.21 -17.39
C LYS A 58 -12.52 -4.45 -17.65
N HIS A 59 -11.88 -5.61 -17.87
CA HIS A 59 -12.60 -6.88 -18.05
C HIS A 59 -13.44 -7.24 -16.83
N PHE A 60 -12.96 -6.91 -15.62
CA PHE A 60 -13.72 -7.08 -14.38
C PHE A 60 -14.92 -6.17 -14.26
N GLU A 61 -14.73 -4.88 -14.51
CA GLU A 61 -15.81 -3.89 -14.47
C GLU A 61 -16.89 -4.18 -15.52
N ASN A 62 -16.51 -4.74 -16.67
CA ASN A 62 -17.44 -5.14 -17.73
C ASN A 62 -18.12 -6.50 -17.49
N GLY A 63 -17.71 -7.26 -16.46
CA GLY A 63 -18.25 -8.59 -16.18
C GLY A 63 -17.85 -9.66 -17.22
N GLU A 64 -16.79 -9.42 -17.99
CA GLU A 64 -16.30 -10.30 -19.07
C GLU A 64 -15.50 -11.50 -18.54
N ILE A 65 -15.29 -11.57 -17.22
CA ILE A 65 -14.53 -12.62 -16.57
C ILE A 65 -15.43 -13.78 -16.19
N THR A 66 -15.18 -14.92 -16.83
CA THR A 66 -15.91 -16.17 -16.59
C THR A 66 -15.37 -16.98 -15.40
N ASP A 67 -14.09 -16.83 -15.05
CA ASP A 67 -13.47 -17.51 -13.90
C ASP A 67 -13.33 -16.57 -12.69
N LYS A 68 -14.35 -16.58 -11.84
CA LYS A 68 -14.55 -15.58 -10.78
C LYS A 68 -13.60 -15.72 -9.59
N SER A 69 -13.04 -16.91 -9.36
CA SER A 69 -12.23 -17.18 -8.16
C SER A 69 -10.86 -16.52 -8.24
N ASP A 70 -10.12 -16.80 -9.31
CA ASP A 70 -8.78 -16.25 -9.55
C ASP A 70 -8.80 -14.71 -9.64
N PHE A 71 -9.85 -14.15 -10.22
CA PHE A 71 -9.98 -12.71 -10.34
C PHE A 71 -10.35 -12.00 -9.04
N PHE A 72 -11.08 -12.66 -8.13
CA PHE A 72 -11.35 -12.09 -6.81
C PHE A 72 -10.04 -11.94 -6.02
N ASP A 73 -9.15 -12.94 -6.11
CA ASP A 73 -7.83 -12.90 -5.48
C ASP A 73 -6.94 -11.81 -6.10
N TRP A 74 -6.93 -11.70 -7.43
CA TRP A 74 -6.23 -10.61 -8.11
C TRP A 74 -6.78 -9.24 -7.69
N TYR A 75 -8.11 -9.07 -7.69
CA TYR A 75 -8.74 -7.80 -7.36
C TYR A 75 -8.42 -7.38 -5.92
N ALA A 76 -8.46 -8.32 -4.98
CA ALA A 76 -8.05 -8.09 -3.60
C ALA A 76 -6.57 -7.66 -3.52
N ALA A 77 -5.68 -8.35 -4.24
CA ALA A 77 -4.26 -7.98 -4.29
C ALA A 77 -4.03 -6.59 -4.90
N LYS A 78 -4.75 -6.23 -5.95
CA LYS A 78 -4.65 -4.91 -6.59
C LYS A 78 -5.12 -3.80 -5.66
N ARG A 79 -6.24 -4.01 -4.96
CA ARG A 79 -6.77 -3.09 -3.95
C ARG A 79 -5.79 -2.86 -2.80
N GLU A 80 -5.16 -3.92 -2.33
CA GLU A 80 -4.10 -3.84 -1.31
C GLU A 80 -2.88 -3.08 -1.84
N LEU A 81 -2.41 -3.38 -3.06
CA LEU A 81 -1.29 -2.68 -3.67
C LEU A 81 -1.54 -1.16 -3.74
N ASP A 82 -2.73 -0.75 -4.19
CA ASP A 82 -3.11 0.67 -4.26
C ASP A 82 -3.16 1.32 -2.87
N HIS A 83 -3.71 0.61 -1.88
CA HIS A 83 -3.75 1.07 -0.50
C HIS A 83 -2.34 1.32 0.05
N TRP A 84 -1.42 0.37 -0.10
CA TRP A 84 -0.07 0.48 0.42
C TRP A 84 0.78 1.50 -0.36
N ASN A 85 0.59 1.63 -1.67
CA ASN A 85 1.23 2.70 -2.46
C ASN A 85 0.82 4.09 -1.97
N LYS A 86 -0.48 4.32 -1.78
CA LYS A 86 -0.99 5.59 -1.21
C LYS A 86 -0.42 5.84 0.19
N ARG A 87 -0.35 4.81 1.02
CA ARG A 87 0.22 4.91 2.37
C ARG A 87 1.71 5.26 2.33
N LEU A 88 2.49 4.67 1.42
CA LEU A 88 3.91 5.00 1.25
C LEU A 88 4.10 6.45 0.80
N GLU A 89 3.26 6.93 -0.11
CA GLU A 89 3.29 8.31 -0.59
C GLU A 89 3.07 9.30 0.56
N ILE A 90 2.05 9.06 1.39
CA ILE A 90 1.79 9.86 2.61
C ILE A 90 3.01 9.86 3.54
N LEU A 91 3.55 8.68 3.86
CA LEU A 91 4.69 8.54 4.78
C LEU A 91 5.98 9.16 4.23
N SER A 92 6.17 9.12 2.91
CA SER A 92 7.34 9.71 2.24
C SER A 92 7.31 11.24 2.23
N GLY A 93 6.11 11.83 2.35
CA GLY A 93 5.95 13.27 2.53
C GLY A 93 6.29 13.77 3.94
N VAL A 94 6.57 12.88 4.91
CA VAL A 94 6.95 13.26 6.28
C VAL A 94 8.47 13.35 6.40
N SER A 95 8.96 14.56 6.70
CA SER A 95 10.34 14.88 7.03
C SER A 95 10.48 15.28 8.51
N PHE A 96 11.59 14.92 9.14
CA PHE A 96 11.96 15.28 10.51
C PHE A 96 13.21 16.14 10.56
#